data_AF-A0A9C7TDJ1-F1
#
_entry.id   AF-A0A9C7TDJ1-F1
#
_cell.length_a   1.000
_cell.length_b   1.000
_cell.length_c   1.000
_cell.angle_alpha   90.00
_cell.angle_beta   90.00
_cell.angle_gamma   90.00
#
_symmetry.space_group_name_H-M   'P 1'
#
loop_
_entity.id
_entity.type
_entity.pdbx_description
1 polymer ?
#
loop_
_entity_poly.entity_id
_entity_poly.type
_entity_poly.pdbx_seq_one_letter_code
_entity_poly.pdbx_strand_id
1 'polypeptide(L)'
;AVAFGEGKVSLRSVQEMLGLVEEDLFFRLGEAILKGDVRSGLEVVEEAFDRGVSLGAFADGLTEHFRNLLAVKVGAPPDLPEEELARLREQAEAGSEEDLARLLVMSSDVASELPRSPAPRLRLEVGVVRMAKSLSSVKVEEVLARLGRLEQGLKEGTSVVRRPPKDLEELKGRWEEVADLVARRSPRLGAFLREGRPRRLEDGVLELAFGSTFHRDAVNRQRRVVEEVLKEVFGTKLRVRVLKEEVEGEQYEDERMLKKVLELFDGEVVQG
;
A
#
# COMPACT_ATOMS: atom_id res chain seq x y z
N ALA A 1 -52.31 46.79 -21.75
CA ALA A 1 -52.23 45.35 -22.04
C ALA A 1 -51.06 45.14 -22.98
N VAL A 2 -50.01 44.44 -22.53
CA VAL A 2 -48.78 44.24 -23.31
C VAL A 2 -48.93 42.91 -24.06
N ALA A 3 -48.72 42.94 -25.37
CA ALA A 3 -48.80 41.80 -26.27
C ALA A 3 -47.51 40.97 -26.22
N PHE A 4 -47.65 39.65 -26.04
CA PHE A 4 -46.58 38.67 -26.28
C PHE A 4 -46.91 37.90 -27.56
N GLY A 5 -46.11 38.15 -28.60
CA GLY A 5 -46.19 37.48 -29.90
C GLY A 5 -45.27 36.25 -29.97
N GLU A 6 -45.84 35.18 -30.50
CA GLU A 6 -45.22 34.13 -31.33
C GLU A 6 -43.97 33.39 -30.82
N GLY A 7 -44.21 32.31 -30.07
CA GLY A 7 -43.26 31.22 -29.86
C GLY A 7 -43.87 29.87 -30.26
N LYS A 8 -43.93 29.56 -31.56
CA LYS A 8 -44.17 28.18 -32.01
C LYS A 8 -42.87 27.42 -31.92
N VAL A 9 -42.53 26.92 -30.73
CA VAL A 9 -41.50 25.89 -30.59
C VAL A 9 -42.03 24.65 -31.31
N SER A 10 -41.50 24.36 -32.49
CA SER A 10 -41.94 23.20 -33.28
C SER A 10 -41.43 21.91 -32.62
N LEU A 11 -42.19 20.82 -32.71
CA LEU A 11 -41.74 19.50 -32.20
C LEU A 11 -40.36 19.13 -32.75
N ARG A 12 -40.07 19.51 -34.00
CA ARG A 12 -38.77 19.35 -34.64
C ARG A 12 -37.68 20.18 -33.96
N SER A 13 -37.95 21.43 -33.60
CA SER A 13 -37.01 22.28 -32.85
C SER A 13 -36.77 21.76 -31.44
N VAL A 14 -37.78 21.16 -30.78
CA VAL A 14 -37.59 20.49 -29.49
C VAL A 14 -36.75 19.24 -29.65
N GLN A 15 -36.97 18.43 -30.69
CA GLN A 15 -36.22 17.20 -30.95
C GLN A 15 -34.76 17.49 -31.36
N GLU A 16 -34.52 18.49 -32.19
CA GLU A 16 -33.18 18.96 -32.55
C GLU A 16 -32.44 19.51 -31.31
N MET A 17 -33.12 20.29 -30.47
CA MET A 17 -32.55 20.73 -29.18
C MET A 17 -32.29 19.56 -28.23
N LEU A 18 -33.23 18.62 -28.08
CA LEU A 18 -33.03 17.45 -27.21
C LEU A 18 -31.85 16.57 -27.70
N GLY A 19 -31.70 16.38 -29.01
CA GLY A 19 -30.60 15.63 -29.60
C GLY A 19 -29.23 16.30 -29.36
N LEU A 20 -29.13 17.62 -29.57
CA LEU A 20 -27.91 18.39 -29.30
C LEU A 20 -27.52 18.36 -27.81
N VAL A 21 -28.51 18.39 -26.92
CA VAL A 21 -28.24 18.36 -25.47
C VAL A 21 -27.94 16.92 -24.98
N GLU A 22 -28.28 15.88 -25.74
CA GLU A 22 -27.81 14.50 -25.50
C GLU A 22 -26.37 14.31 -25.98
N GLU A 23 -26.01 14.85 -27.15
CA GLU A 23 -24.63 14.86 -27.67
C GLU A 23 -23.66 15.50 -26.67
N ASP A 24 -24.01 16.67 -26.13
CA ASP A 24 -23.20 17.36 -25.12
C ASP A 24 -23.07 16.60 -23.79
N LEU A 25 -24.04 15.76 -23.42
CA LEU A 25 -23.91 14.87 -22.27
C LEU A 25 -22.84 13.81 -22.51
N PHE A 26 -22.81 13.21 -23.71
CA PHE A 26 -21.84 12.16 -24.04
C PHE A 26 -20.42 12.70 -24.14
N PHE A 27 -20.22 13.89 -24.71
CA PHE A 27 -18.91 14.54 -24.69
C PHE A 27 -18.44 14.83 -23.25
N ARG A 28 -19.29 15.40 -22.38
CA ARG A 28 -18.90 15.66 -20.99
C ARG A 28 -18.62 14.38 -20.20
N LEU A 29 -19.44 13.34 -20.38
CA LEU A 29 -19.25 12.06 -19.71
C LEU A 29 -17.97 11.37 -20.21
N GLY A 30 -17.74 11.36 -21.52
CA GLY A 30 -16.52 10.84 -22.14
C GLY A 30 -15.27 11.54 -21.60
N GLU A 31 -15.30 12.86 -21.49
CA GLU A 31 -14.18 13.65 -20.94
C GLU A 31 -13.92 13.31 -19.47
N ALA A 32 -14.97 13.25 -18.65
CA ALA A 32 -14.86 12.89 -17.23
C ALA A 32 -14.26 11.48 -17.06
N ILE A 33 -14.73 10.51 -17.85
CA ILE A 33 -14.21 9.14 -17.84
C ILE A 33 -12.74 9.11 -18.26
N LEU A 34 -12.37 9.75 -19.37
CA LEU A 34 -11.01 9.79 -19.90
C LEU A 34 -10.02 10.44 -18.93
N LYS A 35 -10.47 11.44 -18.15
CA LYS A 35 -9.67 12.08 -17.10
C LYS A 35 -9.69 11.33 -15.75
N GLY A 36 -10.47 10.26 -15.63
CA GLY A 36 -10.65 9.53 -14.38
C GLY A 36 -11.45 10.30 -13.31
N ASP A 37 -12.18 11.33 -13.70
CA ASP A 37 -13.02 12.14 -12.82
C ASP A 37 -14.38 11.47 -12.58
N VAL A 38 -14.42 10.62 -11.55
CA VAL A 38 -15.64 9.91 -11.14
C VAL A 38 -16.74 10.89 -10.71
N ARG A 39 -16.40 12.02 -10.08
CA ARG A 39 -17.40 12.94 -9.55
C ARG A 39 -18.19 13.55 -10.70
N SER A 40 -17.49 14.17 -11.66
CA SER A 40 -18.14 14.79 -12.81
C SER A 40 -18.86 13.77 -13.68
N GLY A 41 -18.34 12.55 -13.80
CA GLY A 41 -19.05 11.47 -14.49
C GLY A 41 -20.40 11.13 -13.86
N LEU A 42 -20.48 11.05 -12.53
CA LEU A 42 -21.74 10.76 -11.83
C LEU A 42 -22.73 11.94 -11.88
N GLU A 43 -22.23 13.18 -11.84
CA GLU A 43 -23.06 14.38 -12.01
C GLU A 43 -23.74 14.41 -13.39
N VAL A 44 -23.05 13.97 -14.46
CA VAL A 44 -23.64 13.86 -15.80
C VAL A 44 -24.71 12.77 -15.88
N VAL A 45 -24.52 11.64 -15.20
CA VAL A 45 -25.53 10.57 -15.11
C VAL A 45 -26.78 11.05 -14.36
N GLU A 46 -26.59 11.80 -13.27
CA GLU A 46 -27.68 12.40 -12.51
C GLU A 46 -28.46 13.41 -13.36
N GLU A 47 -27.77 14.29 -14.10
CA GLU A 47 -28.40 15.24 -15.01
C GLU A 47 -29.23 14.53 -16.10
N ALA A 48 -28.68 13.48 -16.72
CA ALA A 48 -29.39 12.70 -17.72
C ALA A 48 -30.67 12.06 -17.16
N PHE A 49 -30.60 11.55 -15.92
CA PHE A 49 -31.75 10.96 -15.23
C PHE A 49 -32.81 12.00 -14.88
N ASP A 50 -32.43 13.15 -14.33
CA ASP A 50 -33.34 14.22 -13.96
C ASP A 50 -34.08 14.82 -15.16
N ARG A 51 -33.46 14.74 -16.34
CA ARG A 51 -34.06 15.10 -17.63
C ARG A 51 -34.99 14.04 -18.20
N GLY A 52 -35.12 12.89 -17.53
CA GLY A 52 -36.01 11.80 -17.94
C GLY A 52 -35.47 10.96 -19.10
N VAL A 53 -34.17 11.03 -19.39
CA VAL A 53 -33.55 10.19 -20.43
C VAL A 53 -33.65 8.73 -20.01
N SER A 54 -34.05 7.87 -20.94
CA SER A 54 -34.06 6.42 -20.70
C SER A 54 -32.64 5.93 -20.44
N LEU A 55 -32.40 5.30 -19.29
CA LEU A 55 -31.07 4.79 -18.93
C LEU A 55 -30.52 3.78 -19.94
N GLY A 56 -31.38 3.00 -20.59
CA GLY A 56 -30.98 2.08 -21.67
C GLY A 56 -30.47 2.85 -22.88
N ALA A 57 -31.24 3.83 -23.36
CA ALA A 57 -30.84 4.68 -24.48
C ALA A 57 -29.56 5.48 -24.18
N PHE A 58 -29.42 5.95 -22.93
CA PHE A 58 -28.21 6.64 -22.48
C PHE A 58 -26.98 5.72 -22.49
N ALA A 59 -27.12 4.46 -22.04
CA ALA A 59 -26.03 3.48 -22.08
C ALA A 59 -25.64 3.08 -23.53
N ASP A 60 -26.63 2.96 -24.42
CA ASP A 60 -26.41 2.71 -25.84
C ASP A 60 -25.69 3.90 -26.49
N GLY A 61 -26.15 5.13 -26.23
CA GLY A 61 -25.51 6.36 -26.74
C GLY A 61 -24.08 6.53 -26.23
N LEU A 62 -23.80 6.22 -24.96
CA LEU A 62 -22.44 6.21 -24.42
C LEU A 62 -21.55 5.18 -25.14
N THR A 63 -22.10 4.01 -25.47
CA THR A 63 -21.38 2.97 -26.23
C THR A 63 -21.09 3.43 -27.66
N GLU A 64 -22.05 4.07 -28.30
CA GLU A 64 -21.86 4.69 -29.61
C GLU A 64 -20.81 5.80 -29.59
N HIS A 65 -20.80 6.62 -28.53
CA HIS A 65 -19.80 7.67 -28.34
C HIS A 65 -18.38 7.11 -28.28
N PHE A 66 -18.12 6.09 -27.45
CA PHE A 66 -16.81 5.44 -27.40
C PHE A 66 -16.45 4.73 -28.70
N ARG A 67 -17.42 4.16 -29.42
CA ARG A 67 -17.19 3.59 -30.75
C ARG A 67 -16.71 4.67 -31.72
N ASN A 68 -17.36 5.84 -31.71
CA ASN A 68 -17.01 6.96 -32.59
C ASN A 68 -15.63 7.53 -32.24
N LEU A 69 -15.30 7.69 -30.95
CA LEU A 69 -13.96 8.09 -30.50
C LEU A 69 -12.87 7.11 -30.97
N LEU A 70 -13.08 5.81 -30.82
CA LEU A 70 -12.15 4.80 -31.31
C LEU A 70 -12.03 4.87 -32.84
N ALA A 71 -13.15 4.99 -33.55
CA ALA A 71 -13.21 5.05 -35.00
C ALA A 71 -12.41 6.24 -35.57
N VAL A 72 -12.53 7.43 -34.98
CA VAL A 72 -11.70 8.58 -35.38
C VAL A 72 -10.23 8.37 -35.04
N LYS A 73 -9.91 7.73 -33.89
CA LYS A 73 -8.53 7.46 -33.46
C LYS A 73 -7.79 6.54 -34.42
N VAL A 74 -8.45 5.48 -34.89
CA VAL A 74 -7.86 4.49 -35.82
C VAL A 74 -7.91 4.94 -37.29
N GLY A 75 -8.39 6.16 -37.58
CA GLY A 75 -8.47 6.70 -38.94
C GLY A 75 -9.61 6.15 -39.79
N ALA A 76 -10.67 5.62 -39.16
CA ALA A 76 -11.89 5.16 -39.82
C ALA A 76 -13.11 5.94 -39.32
N PRO A 77 -13.16 7.28 -39.51
CA PRO A 77 -14.19 8.13 -38.93
C PRO A 77 -15.60 7.74 -39.42
N PRO A 78 -16.64 7.87 -38.58
CA PRO A 78 -18.02 7.67 -39.01
C PRO A 78 -18.46 8.78 -39.97
N ASP A 79 -19.58 8.55 -40.66
CA ASP A 79 -20.22 9.54 -41.54
C ASP A 79 -20.99 10.56 -40.70
N LEU A 80 -20.28 11.58 -40.22
CA LEU A 80 -20.79 12.68 -39.38
C LEU A 80 -20.30 14.04 -39.92
N PRO A 81 -20.96 15.15 -39.56
CA PRO A 81 -20.51 16.49 -39.92
C PRO A 81 -19.08 16.78 -39.45
N GLU A 82 -18.31 17.55 -40.23
CA GLU A 82 -16.90 17.84 -39.90
C GLU A 82 -16.73 18.56 -38.55
N GLU A 83 -17.70 19.36 -38.13
CA GLU A 83 -17.71 20.00 -36.80
C GLU A 83 -17.72 18.97 -35.66
N GLU A 84 -18.55 17.93 -35.79
CA GLU A 84 -18.66 16.85 -34.80
C GLU A 84 -17.41 15.94 -34.85
N LEU A 85 -16.92 15.63 -36.06
CA LEU A 85 -15.68 14.88 -36.23
C LEU A 85 -14.47 15.61 -35.61
N ALA A 86 -14.42 16.94 -35.70
CA ALA A 86 -13.37 17.73 -35.06
C ALA A 86 -13.42 17.60 -33.53
N ARG A 87 -14.61 17.70 -32.92
CA ARG A 87 -14.80 17.50 -31.48
C ARG A 87 -14.41 16.09 -31.03
N LEU A 88 -14.81 15.06 -31.79
CA LEU A 88 -14.46 13.67 -31.51
C LEU A 88 -12.94 13.46 -31.58
N ARG A 89 -12.27 14.01 -32.59
CA ARG A 89 -10.80 13.92 -32.72
C ARG A 89 -10.09 14.58 -31.55
N GLU A 90 -10.52 15.78 -31.16
CA GLU A 90 -9.95 16.48 -30.00
C GLU A 90 -10.08 15.65 -28.72
N GLN A 91 -11.28 15.11 -28.46
CA GLN A 91 -11.49 14.30 -27.27
C GLN A 91 -10.73 12.97 -27.31
N ALA A 92 -10.60 12.34 -28.49
CA ALA A 92 -9.87 11.08 -28.64
C ALA A 92 -8.36 11.22 -28.33
N GLU A 93 -7.81 12.43 -28.28
CA GLU A 93 -6.44 12.67 -27.84
C GLU A 93 -6.21 12.42 -26.34
N ALA A 94 -7.27 12.42 -25.54
CA ALA A 94 -7.17 12.14 -24.10
C ALA A 94 -6.98 10.64 -23.76
N GLY A 95 -7.11 9.73 -24.72
CA GLY A 95 -6.94 8.28 -24.52
C GLY A 95 -6.12 7.61 -25.62
N SER A 96 -5.48 6.48 -25.28
CA SER A 96 -4.86 5.59 -26.27
C SER A 96 -5.93 4.78 -27.03
N GLU A 97 -5.55 4.17 -28.17
CA GLU A 97 -6.43 3.23 -28.89
C GLU A 97 -6.87 2.08 -27.98
N GLU A 98 -5.96 1.56 -27.14
CA GLU A 98 -6.24 0.50 -26.17
C GLU A 98 -7.20 0.95 -25.07
N ASP A 99 -7.09 2.20 -24.60
CA ASP A 99 -8.01 2.77 -23.61
C ASP A 99 -9.41 2.90 -24.21
N LEU A 100 -9.54 3.47 -25.40
CA LEU A 100 -10.83 3.65 -26.06
C LEU A 100 -11.49 2.31 -26.39
N ALA A 101 -10.73 1.31 -26.86
CA ALA A 101 -11.22 -0.04 -27.08
C ALA A 101 -11.71 -0.69 -25.77
N ARG A 102 -10.98 -0.51 -24.66
CA ARG A 102 -11.39 -1.00 -23.34
C ARG A 102 -12.68 -0.33 -22.88
N LEU A 103 -12.80 0.98 -23.01
CA LEU A 103 -13.99 1.74 -22.63
C LEU A 103 -15.21 1.31 -23.44
N LEU A 104 -15.05 1.11 -24.75
CA LEU A 104 -16.11 0.61 -25.64
C LEU A 104 -16.66 -0.74 -25.17
N VAL A 105 -15.79 -1.68 -24.81
CA VAL A 105 -16.23 -2.99 -24.29
C VAL A 105 -16.95 -2.80 -22.95
N MET A 106 -16.38 -2.02 -22.03
CA MET A 106 -16.97 -1.79 -20.70
C MET A 106 -18.34 -1.09 -20.78
N SER A 107 -18.53 -0.13 -21.68
CA SER A 107 -19.82 0.53 -21.89
C SER A 107 -20.84 -0.42 -22.52
N SER A 108 -20.41 -1.23 -23.50
CA SER A 108 -21.25 -2.26 -24.12
C SER A 108 -21.74 -3.30 -23.11
N ASP A 109 -20.86 -3.73 -22.20
CA ASP A 109 -21.23 -4.66 -21.13
C ASP A 109 -22.32 -4.05 -20.23
N VAL A 110 -22.13 -2.80 -19.80
CA VAL A 110 -23.11 -2.06 -18.99
C VAL A 110 -24.45 -1.96 -19.70
N ALA A 111 -24.46 -1.58 -20.98
CA ALA A 111 -25.66 -1.47 -21.80
C ALA A 111 -26.40 -2.82 -21.93
N SER A 112 -25.66 -3.91 -22.19
CA SER A 112 -26.23 -5.25 -22.33
C SER A 112 -26.87 -5.78 -21.04
N GLU A 113 -26.31 -5.39 -19.90
CA GLU A 113 -26.77 -5.82 -18.59
C GLU A 113 -27.94 -4.97 -18.08
N LEU A 114 -28.01 -3.69 -18.47
CA LEU A 114 -28.97 -2.71 -17.92
C LEU A 114 -30.43 -3.19 -17.92
N PRO A 115 -30.97 -3.74 -19.03
CA PRO A 115 -32.38 -4.15 -19.11
C PRO A 115 -32.79 -5.24 -18.12
N ARG A 116 -31.83 -6.04 -17.65
CA ARG A 116 -32.06 -7.14 -16.70
C ARG A 116 -31.64 -6.79 -15.27
N SER A 117 -31.24 -5.55 -15.03
CA SER A 117 -30.78 -5.12 -13.72
C SER A 117 -31.97 -4.86 -12.80
N PRO A 118 -31.98 -5.38 -11.56
CA PRO A 118 -32.94 -4.94 -10.54
C PRO A 118 -32.67 -3.49 -10.08
N ALA A 119 -31.49 -2.94 -10.39
CA ALA A 119 -31.12 -1.55 -10.11
C ALA A 119 -30.35 -0.94 -11.31
N PRO A 120 -31.05 -0.52 -12.38
CA PRO A 120 -30.42 -0.04 -13.62
C PRO A 120 -29.56 1.22 -13.43
N ARG A 121 -30.03 2.17 -12.62
CA ARG A 121 -29.29 3.40 -12.30
C ARG A 121 -27.97 3.10 -11.60
N LEU A 122 -28.03 2.31 -10.52
CA LEU A 122 -26.82 1.89 -9.79
C LEU A 122 -25.82 1.14 -10.69
N ARG A 123 -26.34 0.29 -11.60
CA ARG A 123 -25.49 -0.44 -12.56
C ARG A 123 -24.75 0.53 -13.50
N LEU A 124 -25.43 1.54 -14.02
CA LEU A 124 -24.81 2.58 -14.83
C LEU A 124 -23.76 3.38 -14.04
N GLU A 125 -24.10 3.83 -12.83
CA GLU A 125 -23.19 4.58 -11.94
C GLU A 125 -21.91 3.78 -11.62
N VAL A 126 -22.06 2.50 -11.27
CA VAL A 126 -20.92 1.59 -11.05
C VAL A 126 -20.12 1.39 -12.34
N GLY A 127 -20.78 1.30 -13.49
CA GLY A 127 -20.15 1.26 -14.81
C GLY A 127 -19.25 2.45 -15.05
N VAL A 128 -19.77 3.67 -14.83
CA VAL A 128 -19.00 4.93 -14.96
C VAL A 128 -17.80 4.96 -14.01
N VAL A 129 -17.99 4.57 -12.75
CA VAL A 129 -16.87 4.51 -11.78
C VAL A 129 -15.79 3.54 -12.25
N ARG A 130 -16.18 2.34 -12.70
CA ARG A 130 -15.23 1.33 -13.21
C ARG A 130 -14.49 1.83 -14.44
N MET A 131 -15.18 2.48 -15.38
CA MET A 131 -14.59 3.04 -16.59
C MET A 131 -13.58 4.15 -16.25
N ALA A 132 -13.97 5.13 -15.43
CA ALA A 132 -13.07 6.19 -15.00
C ALA A 132 -11.85 5.65 -14.23
N LYS A 133 -12.04 4.59 -13.42
CA LYS A 133 -10.94 3.98 -12.66
C LYS A 133 -10.03 3.07 -13.48
N SER A 134 -10.50 2.46 -14.57
CA SER A 134 -9.69 1.56 -15.40
C SER A 134 -8.53 2.30 -16.08
N LEU A 135 -8.74 3.57 -16.42
CA LEU A 135 -7.74 4.46 -17.00
C LEU A 135 -6.77 5.03 -15.95
N SER A 136 -7.18 5.06 -14.69
CA SER A 136 -6.31 5.48 -13.57
C SER A 136 -5.34 4.38 -13.09
N SER A 137 -5.12 3.35 -13.91
CA SER A 137 -4.11 2.33 -13.64
C SER A 137 -2.76 3.00 -13.48
N VAL A 138 -2.14 2.80 -12.31
CA VAL A 138 -0.76 3.20 -12.02
C VAL A 138 0.06 2.80 -13.23
N LYS A 139 0.59 3.81 -13.94
CA LYS A 139 1.49 3.64 -15.08
C LYS A 139 2.46 2.53 -14.71
N VAL A 140 2.67 1.55 -15.58
CA VAL A 140 3.68 0.52 -15.31
C VAL A 140 5.01 1.21 -14.98
N GLU A 141 5.25 2.38 -15.56
CA GLU A 141 6.33 3.32 -15.28
C GLU A 141 6.34 3.86 -13.85
N GLU A 142 5.17 4.09 -13.23
CA GLU A 142 5.04 4.53 -11.84
C GLU A 142 5.15 3.38 -10.84
N VAL A 143 4.65 2.18 -11.19
CA VAL A 143 4.94 0.94 -10.45
C VAL A 143 6.43 0.63 -10.52
N LEU A 144 7.04 0.70 -11.70
CA LEU A 144 8.47 0.52 -11.94
C LEU A 144 9.30 1.60 -11.27
N ALA A 145 8.87 2.86 -11.29
CA ALA A 145 9.56 3.95 -10.59
C ALA A 145 9.44 3.80 -9.07
N ARG A 146 8.31 3.30 -8.56
CA ARG A 146 8.15 2.96 -7.14
C ARG A 146 9.02 1.76 -6.76
N LEU A 147 9.08 0.72 -7.61
CA LEU A 147 10.02 -0.39 -7.46
C LEU A 147 11.47 0.10 -7.47
N GLY A 148 11.85 0.94 -8.43
CA GLY A 148 13.19 1.53 -8.51
C GLY A 148 13.55 2.39 -7.30
N ARG A 149 12.60 3.20 -6.79
CA ARG A 149 12.77 3.96 -5.54
C ARG A 149 12.84 3.06 -4.30
N LEU A 150 12.11 1.95 -4.27
CA LEU A 150 12.20 0.94 -3.21
C LEU A 150 13.54 0.18 -3.30
N GLU A 151 14.02 -0.14 -4.49
CA GLU A 151 15.33 -0.76 -4.73
C GLU A 151 16.47 0.19 -4.39
N GLN A 152 16.38 1.48 -4.72
CA GLN A 152 17.32 2.51 -4.26
C GLN A 152 17.23 2.71 -2.75
N GLY A 153 16.03 2.75 -2.17
CA GLY A 153 15.82 2.80 -0.73
C GLY A 153 16.32 1.55 0.01
N LEU A 154 16.35 0.38 -0.64
CA LEU A 154 16.99 -0.84 -0.15
C LEU A 154 18.52 -0.81 -0.29
N LYS A 155 19.04 -0.06 -1.26
CA LYS A 155 20.49 0.15 -1.48
C LYS A 155 21.07 1.26 -0.61
N GLU A 156 20.29 2.28 -0.29
CA GLU A 156 20.70 3.48 0.46
C GLU A 156 20.14 3.53 1.89
N GLY A 157 19.07 2.78 2.19
CA GLY A 157 18.52 2.59 3.52
C GLY A 157 18.88 1.21 4.06
N THR A 158 19.92 1.16 4.90
CA THR A 158 20.31 0.04 5.79
C THR A 158 19.70 -1.31 5.43
N SER A 159 20.26 -1.97 4.40
CA SER A 159 20.06 -3.41 4.29
C SER A 159 20.63 -4.04 5.56
N VAL A 160 19.74 -4.38 6.49
CA VAL A 160 20.08 -5.32 7.55
C VAL A 160 20.25 -6.64 6.81
N VAL A 161 21.48 -6.89 6.36
CA VAL A 161 21.88 -8.17 5.82
C VAL A 161 21.51 -9.20 6.90
N ARG A 162 20.47 -10.01 6.64
CA ARG A 162 20.10 -11.14 7.48
C ARG A 162 21.15 -12.24 7.28
N ARG A 163 22.28 -12.04 7.94
CA ARG A 163 23.41 -12.99 8.02
C ARG A 163 23.66 -13.33 9.48
N PRO A 164 24.21 -14.51 9.77
CA PRO A 164 24.72 -14.81 11.11
C PRO A 164 25.60 -13.65 11.60
N PRO A 165 25.48 -13.25 12.88
CA PRO A 165 26.38 -12.25 13.44
C PRO A 165 27.82 -12.78 13.30
N LYS A 166 28.73 -11.94 12.84
CA LYS A 166 30.14 -12.28 12.65
C LYS A 166 30.79 -12.65 13.98
N ASP A 167 30.39 -11.96 15.04
CA ASP A 167 30.91 -12.11 16.40
C ASP A 167 29.88 -11.62 17.43
N LEU A 168 30.24 -11.72 18.70
CA LEU A 168 29.42 -11.26 19.82
C LEU A 168 29.21 -9.74 19.82
N GLU A 169 30.14 -8.95 19.29
CA GLU A 169 30.05 -7.48 19.30
C GLU A 169 29.01 -6.97 18.30
N GLU A 170 28.91 -7.58 17.11
CA GLU A 170 27.83 -7.30 16.15
C GLU A 170 26.45 -7.64 16.76
N LEU A 171 26.36 -8.71 17.55
CA LEU A 171 25.13 -9.08 18.25
C LEU A 171 24.78 -8.08 19.36
N LYS A 172 25.74 -7.68 20.20
CA LYS A 172 25.55 -6.67 21.25
C LYS A 172 25.10 -5.33 20.67
N GLY A 173 25.64 -4.91 19.53
CA GLY A 173 25.26 -3.67 18.84
C GLY A 173 23.80 -3.63 18.39
N ARG A 174 23.13 -4.79 18.28
CA ARG A 174 21.72 -4.92 17.90
C ARG A 174 20.84 -5.48 19.03
N TRP A 175 21.35 -5.51 20.26
CA TRP A 175 20.63 -6.12 21.38
C TRP A 175 19.34 -5.38 21.76
N GLU A 176 19.35 -4.04 21.70
CA GLU A 176 18.14 -3.22 21.94
C GLU A 176 17.05 -3.52 20.90
N GLU A 177 17.42 -3.69 19.63
CA GLU A 177 16.49 -4.09 18.56
C GLU A 177 15.85 -5.45 18.86
N VAL A 178 16.66 -6.44 19.28
CA VAL A 178 16.17 -7.76 19.69
C VAL A 178 15.19 -7.64 20.85
N ALA A 179 15.52 -6.87 21.88
CA ALA A 179 14.68 -6.70 23.05
C ALA A 179 13.36 -6.00 22.72
N ASP A 180 13.37 -5.01 21.84
CA ASP A 180 12.18 -4.32 21.34
C ASP A 180 11.25 -5.25 20.55
N LEU A 181 11.82 -6.08 19.67
CA LEU A 181 11.05 -7.07 18.91
C LEU A 181 10.45 -8.16 19.81
N VAL A 182 11.18 -8.58 20.85
CA VAL A 182 10.63 -9.48 21.89
C VAL A 182 9.52 -8.79 22.68
N ALA A 183 9.68 -7.52 23.05
CA ALA A 183 8.67 -6.75 23.78
C ALA A 183 7.34 -6.63 23.01
N ARG A 184 7.38 -6.55 21.67
CA ARG A 184 6.18 -6.56 20.81
C ARG A 184 5.38 -7.86 20.91
N ARG A 185 6.03 -8.99 21.21
CA ARG A 185 5.39 -10.31 21.38
C ARG A 185 5.01 -10.59 22.82
N SER A 186 5.88 -10.20 23.75
CA SER A 186 5.70 -10.37 25.19
C SER A 186 6.35 -9.19 25.92
N PRO A 187 5.56 -8.17 26.30
CA PRO A 187 6.08 -6.94 26.91
C PRO A 187 6.95 -7.19 28.15
N ARG A 188 6.51 -8.11 29.02
CA ARG A 188 7.27 -8.49 30.23
C ARG A 188 8.60 -9.16 29.89
N LEU A 189 8.60 -10.08 28.93
CA LEU A 189 9.81 -10.79 28.52
C LEU A 189 10.82 -9.83 27.89
N GLY A 190 10.37 -8.88 27.06
CA GLY A 190 11.23 -7.85 26.48
C GLY A 190 11.85 -6.95 27.55
N ALA A 191 11.08 -6.56 28.58
CA ALA A 191 11.60 -5.80 29.72
C ALA A 191 12.72 -6.56 30.45
N PHE A 192 12.50 -7.85 30.76
CA PHE A 192 13.53 -8.68 31.38
C PHE A 192 14.75 -8.84 30.46
N LEU A 193 14.53 -9.02 29.16
CA LEU A 193 15.62 -9.24 28.19
C LEU A 193 16.56 -8.03 28.07
N ARG A 194 16.05 -6.80 28.22
CA ARG A 194 16.88 -5.57 28.27
C ARG A 194 17.84 -5.55 29.45
N GLU A 195 17.45 -6.17 30.57
CA GLU A 195 18.33 -6.29 31.72
C GLU A 195 19.36 -7.42 31.57
N GLY A 196 19.10 -8.37 30.67
CA GLY A 196 20.04 -9.41 30.30
C GLY A 196 21.07 -8.91 29.29
N ARG A 197 22.27 -9.48 29.31
CA ARG A 197 23.35 -9.12 28.37
C ARG A 197 23.95 -10.34 27.68
N PRO A 198 24.23 -10.26 26.38
CA PRO A 198 25.02 -11.27 25.67
C PRO A 198 26.44 -11.36 26.23
N ARG A 199 26.84 -12.54 26.73
CA ARG A 199 28.19 -12.79 27.28
C ARG A 199 29.08 -13.56 26.32
N ARG A 200 28.52 -14.53 25.59
CA ARG A 200 29.28 -15.42 24.71
C ARG A 200 28.43 -15.86 23.52
N LEU A 201 29.08 -16.02 22.37
CA LEU A 201 28.48 -16.58 21.17
C LEU A 201 29.47 -17.58 20.56
N GLU A 202 29.17 -18.87 20.68
CA GLU A 202 29.99 -19.95 20.11
C GLU A 202 29.09 -21.06 19.57
N ASP A 203 29.44 -21.62 18.40
CA ASP A 203 28.73 -22.73 17.75
C ASP A 203 27.20 -22.53 17.64
N GLY A 204 26.76 -21.29 17.43
CA GLY A 204 25.33 -20.95 17.33
C GLY A 204 24.58 -20.95 18.67
N VAL A 205 25.30 -21.00 19.80
CA VAL A 205 24.76 -20.85 21.14
C VAL A 205 25.07 -19.46 21.68
N LEU A 206 24.03 -18.69 21.97
CA LEU A 206 24.12 -17.40 22.63
C LEU A 206 23.93 -17.57 24.13
N GLU A 207 24.94 -17.17 24.90
CA GLU A 207 24.87 -17.11 26.35
C GLU A 207 24.42 -15.74 26.83
N LEU A 208 23.36 -15.72 27.63
CA LEU A 208 22.86 -14.51 28.27
C LEU A 208 23.14 -14.55 29.77
N ALA A 209 23.70 -13.46 30.28
CA ALA A 209 23.90 -13.22 31.70
C ALA A 209 22.82 -12.26 32.23
N PHE A 210 22.39 -12.49 33.47
CA PHE A 210 21.40 -11.67 34.18
C PHE A 210 21.85 -11.51 35.63
N GLY A 211 21.81 -10.28 36.16
CA GLY A 211 22.07 -10.01 37.58
C GLY A 211 20.95 -10.49 38.51
N SER A 212 19.74 -10.72 37.98
CA SER A 212 18.58 -11.21 38.72
C SER A 212 18.24 -12.66 38.36
N THR A 213 18.18 -13.53 39.37
CA THR A 213 17.74 -14.94 39.21
C THR A 213 16.30 -15.04 38.72
N PHE A 214 15.44 -14.11 39.13
CA PHE A 214 14.05 -14.06 38.68
C PHE A 214 13.94 -13.75 37.18
N HIS A 215 14.68 -12.75 36.68
CA HIS A 215 14.70 -12.40 35.26
C HIS A 215 15.28 -13.53 34.42
N ARG A 216 16.39 -14.13 34.89
CA ARG A 216 17.00 -15.32 34.31
C ARG A 216 15.98 -16.45 34.09
N ASP A 217 15.22 -16.77 35.14
CA ASP A 217 14.26 -17.89 35.11
C ASP A 217 13.02 -17.57 34.27
N ALA A 218 12.61 -16.30 34.20
CA ALA A 218 11.56 -15.86 33.30
C ALA A 218 11.98 -15.98 31.83
N VAL A 219 13.19 -15.52 31.47
CA VAL A 219 13.73 -15.63 30.11
C VAL A 219 13.95 -17.09 29.72
N ASN A 220 14.52 -17.91 30.60
CA ASN A 220 14.77 -19.32 30.29
C ASN A 220 13.47 -20.11 30.02
N ARG A 221 12.38 -19.81 30.75
CA ARG A 221 11.05 -20.43 30.53
C ARG A 221 10.45 -20.08 29.17
N GLN A 222 10.73 -18.89 28.64
CA GLN A 222 10.18 -18.40 27.37
C GLN A 222 11.25 -18.22 26.28
N ARG A 223 12.38 -18.92 26.39
CA ARG A 223 13.55 -18.74 25.50
C ARG A 223 13.25 -18.92 24.01
N ARG A 224 12.23 -19.72 23.66
CA ARG A 224 11.80 -19.92 22.26
C ARG A 224 11.40 -18.61 21.58
N VAL A 225 10.75 -17.70 22.30
CA VAL A 225 10.36 -16.38 21.76
C VAL A 225 11.59 -15.56 21.43
N VAL A 226 12.63 -15.63 22.27
CA VAL A 226 13.91 -14.95 22.04
C VAL A 226 14.65 -15.59 20.86
N GLU A 227 14.69 -16.92 20.77
CA GLU A 227 15.32 -17.65 19.66
C GLU A 227 14.63 -17.35 18.30
N GLU A 228 13.31 -17.22 18.27
CA GLU A 228 12.55 -16.84 17.07
C GLU A 228 12.89 -15.42 16.62
N VAL A 229 12.94 -14.47 17.55
CA VAL A 229 13.32 -13.08 17.23
C VAL A 229 14.78 -13.02 16.77
N LEU A 230 15.70 -13.71 17.43
CA LEU A 230 17.09 -13.80 16.98
C LEU A 230 17.20 -14.36 15.56
N LYS A 231 16.39 -15.36 15.21
CA LYS A 231 16.32 -15.88 13.84
C LYS A 231 15.81 -14.85 12.84
N GLU A 232 14.85 -14.00 13.22
CA GLU A 232 14.36 -12.93 12.34
C GLU A 232 15.37 -11.81 12.14
N VAL A 233 16.09 -11.45 13.21
CA VAL A 233 17.08 -10.37 13.23
C VAL A 233 18.37 -10.76 12.49
N PHE A 234 18.82 -12.01 12.65
CA PHE A 234 20.12 -12.48 12.15
C PHE A 234 20.01 -13.57 11.05
N GLY A 235 18.81 -13.99 10.67
CA GLY A 235 18.61 -15.00 9.62
C GLY A 235 19.10 -16.42 9.94
N THR A 236 19.67 -16.66 11.13
CA THR A 236 20.19 -17.96 11.57
C THR A 236 19.55 -18.41 12.89
N LYS A 237 19.47 -19.72 13.11
CA LYS A 237 18.92 -20.28 14.34
C LYS A 237 19.98 -20.25 15.44
N LEU A 238 19.89 -19.29 16.35
CA LEU A 238 20.68 -19.26 17.57
C LEU A 238 19.92 -19.98 18.70
N ARG A 239 20.61 -20.81 19.47
CA ARG A 239 20.08 -21.39 20.72
C ARG A 239 20.42 -20.48 21.88
N VAL A 240 19.47 -20.22 22.76
CA VAL A 240 19.69 -19.36 23.93
C VAL A 240 19.99 -20.22 25.16
N ARG A 241 21.16 -19.99 25.76
CA ARG A 241 21.54 -20.53 27.07
C ARG A 241 21.57 -19.38 28.08
N VAL A 242 20.88 -19.53 29.20
CA VAL A 242 20.87 -18.51 30.24
C VAL A 242 21.74 -18.98 31.40
N LEU A 243 22.72 -18.18 31.77
CA LEU A 243 23.66 -18.49 32.86
C LEU A 243 23.44 -17.52 34.03
N LYS A 244 23.89 -17.93 35.22
CA LYS A 244 24.05 -17.00 36.34
C LYS A 244 25.24 -16.09 36.01
N GLU A 245 25.13 -14.80 36.33
CA GLU A 245 26.28 -13.90 36.25
C GLU A 245 27.31 -14.34 37.30
N GLU A 246 28.34 -15.07 36.87
CA GLU A 246 29.60 -15.21 37.62
C GLU A 246 30.39 -13.94 37.33
N VAL A 247 30.56 -13.12 38.36
CA VAL A 247 31.34 -11.89 38.30
C VAL A 247 32.79 -12.29 38.06
N GLU A 248 33.35 -11.93 36.90
CA GLU A 248 34.80 -11.94 36.69
C GLU A 248 35.42 -10.89 37.62
N GLY A 249 35.71 -11.33 38.84
CA GLY A 249 36.16 -10.46 39.93
C GLY A 249 36.46 -11.21 41.24
N GLU A 250 35.83 -12.36 41.51
CA GLU A 250 36.03 -13.05 42.80
C GLU A 250 37.48 -13.51 43.03
N GLN A 251 38.26 -13.83 41.99
CA GLN A 251 39.70 -14.15 42.15
C GLN A 251 40.60 -12.93 42.40
N TYR A 252 40.24 -11.74 41.89
CA TYR A 252 41.04 -10.52 42.07
C TYR A 252 40.68 -9.74 43.33
N GLU A 253 39.43 -9.82 43.80
CA GLU A 253 39.03 -9.25 45.08
C GLU A 253 39.56 -10.07 46.25
N ASP A 254 39.57 -11.41 46.19
CA ASP A 254 40.16 -12.24 47.24
C ASP A 254 41.67 -11.99 47.39
N GLU A 255 42.45 -11.92 46.30
CA GLU A 255 43.89 -11.62 46.40
C GLU A 255 44.17 -10.20 46.90
N ARG A 256 43.36 -9.20 46.51
CA ARG A 256 43.49 -7.82 47.02
C ARG A 256 43.03 -7.68 48.47
N MET A 257 41.98 -8.39 48.88
CA MET A 257 41.54 -8.43 50.28
C MET A 257 42.55 -9.16 51.14
N LEU A 258 43.08 -10.32 50.71
CA LEU A 258 44.14 -11.05 51.40
C LEU A 258 45.39 -10.18 51.55
N LYS A 259 45.81 -9.46 50.50
CA LYS A 259 46.93 -8.51 50.61
C LYS A 259 46.64 -7.36 51.57
N LYS A 260 45.46 -6.75 51.51
CA LYS A 260 45.09 -5.68 52.45
C LYS A 260 44.99 -6.17 53.88
N VAL A 261 44.50 -7.39 54.10
CA VAL A 261 44.41 -8.00 55.44
C VAL A 261 45.81 -8.33 55.96
N LEU A 262 46.72 -8.83 55.11
CA LEU A 262 48.14 -9.04 55.47
C LEU A 262 48.92 -7.74 55.70
N GLU A 263 48.54 -6.64 55.05
CA GLU A 263 49.14 -5.31 55.29
C GLU A 263 48.53 -4.57 56.49
N LEU A 264 47.27 -4.85 56.84
CA LEU A 264 46.58 -4.26 58.00
C LEU A 264 46.88 -5.00 59.32
N PHE A 265 47.17 -6.29 59.24
CA PHE A 265 47.59 -7.11 60.36
C PHE A 265 49.03 -7.52 60.11
N ASP A 266 49.97 -6.84 60.76
CA ASP A 266 51.42 -7.09 60.75
C ASP A 266 51.75 -8.46 61.42
N GLY A 267 51.18 -9.53 60.89
CA GLY A 267 51.07 -10.85 61.52
C GLY A 267 51.60 -11.95 60.62
N GLU A 268 52.59 -12.68 61.13
CA GLU A 268 53.14 -13.88 60.49
C GLU A 268 52.08 -14.99 60.37
N VAL A 269 52.10 -15.69 59.22
CA VAL A 269 51.29 -16.88 58.97
C VAL A 269 51.79 -18.03 59.84
N VAL A 270 50.98 -18.46 60.81
CA VAL A 270 51.19 -19.75 61.49
C VAL A 270 50.34 -20.80 60.76
N GLN A 271 50.99 -21.72 60.05
CA GLN A 271 50.35 -22.91 59.48
C GLN A 271 49.91 -23.86 60.59
N GLY A 272 48.62 -24.17 60.63
CA GLY A 272 48.03 -25.28 61.36
C GLY A 272 47.19 -26.13 60.42
#